data_AF-A0A7J9BTB5-F1
#
_entry.id   AF-A0A7J9BTB5-F1
#
_cell.length_a   1.000
_cell.length_b   1.000
_cell.length_c   1.000
_cell.angle_alpha   90.00
_cell.angle_beta   90.00
_cell.angle_gamma   90.00
#
_symmetry.space_group_name_H-M   'P 1'
#
loop_
_entity.id
_entity.type
_entity.pdbx_description
1 polymer ?
#
loop_
_entity_poly.entity_id
_entity_poly.type
_entity_poly.pdbx_seq_one_letter_code
_entity_poly.pdbx_strand_id
1 'polypeptide(L)'
;MALRLLTAVPSSSFIRSHSKGTSNRSNVNNLSVVGASKAVATAIVSDQKIVRRSANYHPPNWEYDYIQSLKSDYLAESFNEQAIRLVGEVRMMLENVMDPVEKLELIDTLQRLGLSYHFQNETKRILEDIHVRADQSKVLWKEGSLYATALEFRLLRQHGYNVTQEVFSGFMDEMGNFKSSLREDCKGLLNLYEASHLCMEGEGILDIARDFAAKQLQQYLKQKKVDEYVRMLVEHALELPLHWRVSRLEARWFIDVYEKREERNPMLLELAKLDFNIVQAVHQDDLRYAPK
;
A
#
# COMPACT_ATOMS: atom_id res chain seq x y z
N MET A 1 -14.35 16.17 29.69
CA MET A 1 -14.69 17.00 28.51
C MET A 1 -15.44 16.12 27.52
N ALA A 2 -16.49 16.66 26.90
CA ALA A 2 -17.64 15.98 26.32
C ALA A 2 -17.35 14.94 25.21
N LEU A 3 -17.97 13.75 25.33
CA LEU A 3 -18.38 12.89 24.22
C LEU A 3 -19.84 13.22 23.87
N ARG A 4 -20.12 13.67 22.63
CA ARG A 4 -21.36 13.41 21.86
C ARG A 4 -21.20 13.95 20.43
N LEU A 5 -21.05 13.08 19.43
CA LEU A 5 -21.45 13.39 18.06
C LEU A 5 -22.21 12.18 17.50
N LEU A 6 -23.52 12.33 17.44
CA LEU A 6 -24.44 11.42 16.76
C LEU A 6 -24.43 11.70 15.26
N THR A 7 -24.64 10.63 14.53
CA THR A 7 -24.66 10.46 13.09
C THR A 7 -25.86 11.17 12.44
N ALA A 8 -25.62 11.87 11.33
CA ALA A 8 -26.67 12.31 10.41
C ALA A 8 -26.50 11.56 9.08
N VAL A 9 -27.48 10.73 8.74
CA VAL A 9 -27.59 10.04 7.44
C VAL A 9 -28.28 10.98 6.44
N PRO A 10 -27.82 11.10 5.19
CA PRO A 10 -28.45 11.98 4.21
C PRO A 10 -29.76 11.38 3.69
N SER A 11 -30.84 12.12 3.86
CA SER A 11 -32.16 11.91 3.28
C SER A 11 -32.16 12.25 1.78
N SER A 12 -32.41 11.26 0.93
CA SER A 12 -32.63 11.46 -0.51
C SER A 12 -34.07 11.88 -0.76
N SER A 13 -34.28 13.06 -1.35
CA SER A 13 -35.58 13.60 -1.73
C SER A 13 -35.85 13.36 -3.22
N PHE A 14 -36.89 12.57 -3.53
CA PHE A 14 -37.42 12.45 -4.89
C PHE A 14 -38.35 13.63 -5.19
N ILE A 15 -37.96 14.43 -6.18
CA ILE A 15 -38.76 15.54 -6.73
C ILE A 15 -39.85 14.94 -7.64
N ARG A 16 -41.12 15.12 -7.27
CA ARG A 16 -42.28 14.77 -8.11
C ARG A 16 -42.66 15.98 -8.96
N SER A 17 -42.45 15.90 -10.27
CA SER A 17 -42.91 16.91 -11.23
C SER A 17 -44.43 16.83 -11.42
N HIS A 18 -45.11 17.98 -11.33
CA HIS A 18 -46.53 18.13 -11.67
C HIS A 18 -46.67 18.74 -13.05
N SER A 19 -47.22 17.99 -14.00
CA SER A 19 -47.72 18.53 -15.27
C SER A 19 -49.14 19.03 -15.08
N LYS A 20 -49.38 20.26 -15.56
CA LYS A 20 -50.65 20.97 -15.54
C LYS A 20 -51.63 20.35 -16.54
N GLY A 21 -52.77 19.88 -16.05
CA GLY A 21 -53.96 19.60 -16.87
C GLY A 21 -55.03 20.64 -16.60
N THR A 22 -55.36 21.44 -17.60
CA THR A 22 -56.46 22.42 -17.61
C THR A 22 -57.81 21.70 -17.63
N SER A 23 -58.78 22.19 -16.86
CA SER A 23 -60.19 21.82 -17.05
C SER A 23 -61.09 23.03 -16.76
N ASN A 24 -61.97 23.28 -17.72
CA ASN A 24 -62.91 24.40 -17.76
C ASN A 24 -64.12 24.19 -16.84
N ARG A 25 -64.64 25.31 -16.36
CA ARG A 25 -65.91 25.49 -15.61
C ARG A 25 -67.08 24.66 -16.16
N SER A 26 -67.84 24.04 -15.26
CA SER A 26 -69.20 24.52 -14.92
C SER A 26 -69.91 23.66 -13.87
N ASN A 27 -70.63 24.37 -13.00
CA ASN A 27 -71.84 24.03 -12.25
C ASN A 27 -71.84 22.80 -11.32
N VAL A 28 -71.60 23.16 -10.05
CA VAL A 28 -72.12 22.53 -8.84
C VAL A 28 -73.63 22.36 -8.96
N ASN A 29 -74.15 21.15 -8.73
CA ASN A 29 -75.37 20.93 -7.93
C ASN A 29 -75.55 19.44 -7.59
N ASN A 30 -75.96 19.23 -6.33
CA ASN A 30 -76.51 18.02 -5.72
C ASN A 30 -75.52 16.93 -5.28
N LEU A 31 -74.94 17.15 -4.09
CA LEU A 31 -74.41 16.09 -3.23
C LEU A 31 -75.57 15.29 -2.63
N SER A 32 -75.82 14.09 -3.17
CA SER A 32 -76.59 13.06 -2.47
C SER A 32 -75.68 12.34 -1.48
N VAL A 33 -76.01 12.38 -0.19
CA VAL A 33 -75.32 11.61 0.85
C VAL A 33 -75.60 10.13 0.62
N VAL A 34 -74.64 9.43 0.01
CA VAL A 34 -74.65 7.96 -0.08
C VAL A 34 -74.07 7.42 1.23
N GLY A 35 -74.84 6.56 1.90
CA GLY A 35 -74.53 6.02 3.22
C GLY A 35 -73.18 5.33 3.30
N ALA A 36 -72.61 5.32 4.51
CA ALA A 36 -71.29 4.76 4.79
C ALA A 36 -71.22 3.26 4.41
N SER A 37 -70.53 2.95 3.32
CA SER A 37 -70.16 1.59 2.96
C SER A 37 -69.09 1.09 3.94
N LYS A 38 -69.47 0.19 4.86
CA LYS A 38 -68.49 -0.56 5.64
C LYS A 38 -67.74 -1.53 4.71
N ALA A 39 -66.52 -1.16 4.31
CA ALA A 39 -65.61 -2.08 3.67
C ALA A 39 -64.96 -2.97 4.76
N VAL A 40 -65.33 -4.24 4.79
CA VAL A 40 -64.59 -5.24 5.57
C VAL A 40 -63.46 -5.73 4.69
N ALA A 41 -62.23 -5.30 5.00
CA ALA A 41 -61.04 -5.85 4.36
C ALA A 41 -60.80 -7.26 4.93
N THR A 42 -61.17 -8.29 4.17
CA THR A 42 -60.75 -9.66 4.48
C THR A 42 -59.29 -9.80 4.05
N ALA A 43 -58.37 -9.75 5.01
CA ALA A 43 -56.98 -10.10 4.76
C ALA A 43 -56.93 -11.61 4.46
N ILE A 44 -56.83 -11.96 3.18
CA ILE A 44 -56.38 -13.30 2.80
C ILE A 44 -54.91 -13.33 3.21
N VAL A 45 -54.64 -13.85 4.40
CA VAL A 45 -53.28 -14.24 4.80
C VAL A 45 -52.92 -15.42 3.91
N SER A 46 -52.47 -15.12 2.70
CA SER A 46 -51.86 -16.12 1.85
C SER A 46 -50.56 -16.50 2.56
N ASP A 47 -50.48 -17.72 3.05
CA ASP A 47 -49.29 -18.35 3.65
C ASP A 47 -48.23 -18.63 2.55
N GLN A 48 -48.00 -17.65 1.68
CA GLN A 48 -46.94 -17.70 0.69
C GLN A 48 -45.63 -17.52 1.43
N LYS A 49 -45.01 -18.67 1.75
CA LYS A 49 -43.60 -18.75 2.17
C LYS A 49 -42.78 -17.88 1.22
N ILE A 50 -42.32 -16.73 1.71
CA ILE A 50 -41.40 -15.87 0.97
C ILE A 50 -40.08 -16.63 0.85
N VAL A 51 -39.86 -17.29 -0.29
CA VAL A 51 -38.60 -18.00 -0.58
C VAL A 51 -37.54 -16.96 -0.90
N ARG A 52 -36.64 -16.70 0.05
CA ARG A 52 -35.47 -15.84 -0.16
C ARG A 52 -34.37 -16.63 -0.87
N ARG A 53 -33.75 -16.01 -1.88
CA ARG A 53 -32.54 -16.56 -2.53
C ARG A 53 -31.35 -16.45 -1.59
N SER A 54 -30.50 -17.47 -1.54
CA SER A 54 -29.22 -17.48 -0.83
C SER A 54 -28.07 -17.23 -1.80
N ALA A 55 -27.05 -16.48 -1.37
CA ALA A 55 -25.82 -16.29 -2.13
C ALA A 55 -24.80 -17.42 -1.93
N ASN A 56 -25.10 -18.42 -1.08
CA ASN A 56 -24.24 -19.56 -0.77
C ASN A 56 -22.84 -19.15 -0.27
N TYR A 57 -22.77 -18.15 0.60
CA TYR A 57 -21.50 -17.77 1.24
C TYR A 57 -20.97 -18.89 2.12
N HIS A 58 -19.65 -19.08 2.08
CA HIS A 58 -18.95 -19.98 2.98
C HIS A 58 -18.88 -19.41 4.40
N PRO A 59 -18.82 -20.26 5.44
CA PRO A 59 -18.54 -19.82 6.80
C PRO A 59 -17.13 -19.21 6.90
N PRO A 60 -16.83 -18.44 7.97
CA PRO A 60 -15.49 -17.92 8.23
C PRO A 60 -14.45 -19.05 8.27
N ASN A 61 -13.24 -18.75 7.78
CA ASN A 61 -12.12 -19.71 7.80
C ASN A 61 -11.64 -20.04 9.22
N TRP A 62 -11.91 -19.17 10.20
CA TRP A 62 -11.51 -19.34 11.59
C TRP A 62 -12.72 -19.41 12.49
N GLU A 63 -12.73 -20.42 13.36
CA GLU A 63 -13.75 -20.52 14.41
C GLU A 63 -13.53 -19.45 15.47
N TYR A 64 -14.61 -18.96 16.07
CA TYR A 64 -14.54 -17.95 17.11
C TYR A 64 -13.74 -18.42 18.33
N ASP A 65 -13.91 -19.68 18.73
CA ASP A 65 -13.21 -20.26 19.87
C ASP A 65 -11.70 -20.37 19.62
N TYR A 66 -11.30 -20.63 18.36
CA TYR A 66 -9.89 -20.55 17.94
C TYR A 66 -9.34 -19.13 18.13
N ILE A 67 -10.07 -18.10 17.65
CA ILE A 67 -9.66 -16.69 17.82
C ILE A 67 -9.51 -16.34 19.31
N GLN A 68 -10.47 -16.71 20.15
CA GLN A 68 -10.42 -16.45 21.60
C GLN A 68 -9.25 -17.17 22.29
N SER A 69 -8.83 -18.33 21.76
CA SER A 69 -7.73 -19.12 22.29
C SER A 69 -6.34 -18.60 21.94
N LEU A 70 -6.22 -17.62 21.03
CA LEU A 70 -4.94 -17.05 20.61
C LEU A 70 -4.18 -16.49 21.82
N LYS A 71 -2.91 -16.88 21.93
CA LYS A 71 -1.95 -16.41 22.94
C LYS A 71 -0.60 -16.23 22.28
N SER A 72 0.14 -15.22 22.73
CA SER A 72 1.49 -14.95 22.26
C SER A 72 2.39 -14.57 23.42
N ASP A 73 3.57 -15.20 23.48
CA ASP A 73 4.58 -14.90 24.49
C ASP A 73 5.29 -13.56 24.21
N TYR A 74 5.14 -13.01 23.01
CA TYR A 74 5.79 -11.77 22.56
C TYR A 74 5.24 -10.49 23.20
N LEU A 75 4.23 -10.59 24.07
CA LEU A 75 3.78 -9.48 24.92
C LEU A 75 4.66 -9.29 26.17
N ALA A 76 5.58 -10.22 26.45
CA ALA A 76 6.46 -10.12 27.61
C ALA A 76 7.42 -8.91 27.48
N GLU A 77 7.66 -8.24 28.61
CA GLU A 77 8.50 -7.03 28.69
C GLU A 77 9.93 -7.27 28.17
N SER A 78 10.48 -8.46 28.38
CA SER A 78 11.81 -8.84 27.90
C SER A 78 11.99 -8.72 26.39
N PHE A 79 10.95 -9.03 25.60
CA PHE A 79 11.00 -8.89 24.14
C PHE A 79 10.99 -7.42 23.71
N ASN A 80 10.22 -6.57 24.41
CA ASN A 80 10.22 -5.13 24.16
C ASN A 80 11.58 -4.50 24.51
N GLU A 81 12.18 -4.88 25.64
CA GLU A 81 13.52 -4.42 26.02
C GLU A 81 14.59 -4.80 24.98
N GLN A 82 14.53 -6.03 24.46
CA GLN A 82 15.42 -6.49 23.40
C GLN A 82 15.20 -5.70 22.10
N ALA A 83 13.94 -5.47 21.70
CA ALA A 83 13.62 -4.68 20.53
C ALA A 83 14.12 -3.24 20.64
N ILE A 84 13.91 -2.58 21.80
CA ILE A 84 14.40 -1.22 22.06
C ILE A 84 15.92 -1.14 21.94
N ARG A 85 16.65 -2.13 22.48
CA ARG A 85 18.11 -2.19 22.37
C ARG A 85 18.54 -2.31 20.90
N LEU A 86 17.97 -3.25 20.15
CA LEU A 86 18.28 -3.44 18.73
C LEU A 86 17.94 -2.21 17.88
N VAL A 87 16.81 -1.54 18.15
CA VAL A 87 16.46 -0.27 17.50
C VAL A 87 17.53 0.78 17.76
N GLY A 88 18.06 0.87 18.98
CA GLY A 88 19.17 1.76 19.33
C GLY A 88 20.44 1.47 18.53
N GLU A 89 20.82 0.20 18.40
CA GLU A 89 22.00 -0.23 17.64
C GLU A 89 21.85 0.06 16.14
N VAL A 90 20.68 -0.22 15.57
CA VAL A 90 20.37 0.07 14.16
C VAL A 90 20.33 1.58 13.89
N ARG A 91 19.87 2.38 14.85
CA ARG A 91 19.94 3.85 14.75
C ARG A 91 21.39 4.34 14.65
N MET A 92 22.26 3.83 15.52
CA MET A 92 23.70 4.15 15.45
C MET A 92 24.33 3.71 14.13
N MET A 93 23.95 2.53 13.63
CA MET A 93 24.40 2.05 12.32
C MET A 93 23.99 3.01 11.20
N LEU A 94 22.73 3.45 11.18
CA LEU A 94 22.21 4.38 10.18
C LEU A 94 22.94 5.74 10.20
N GLU A 95 23.32 6.23 11.38
CA GLU A 95 24.09 7.48 11.51
C GLU A 95 25.56 7.33 11.08
N ASN A 96 26.16 6.14 11.27
CA ASN A 96 27.57 5.87 10.95
C ASN A 96 27.84 5.58 9.47
N VAL A 97 26.83 5.19 8.68
CA VAL A 97 27.00 5.03 7.22
C VAL A 97 27.40 6.39 6.64
N MET A 98 28.42 6.42 5.77
CA MET A 98 28.89 7.67 5.16
C MET A 98 28.47 7.80 3.70
N ASP A 99 28.44 6.69 2.95
CA ASP A 99 28.04 6.70 1.55
C ASP A 99 26.51 6.95 1.42
N PRO A 100 26.07 7.94 0.63
CA PRO A 100 24.66 8.25 0.47
C PRO A 100 23.84 7.11 -0.12
N VAL A 101 24.41 6.31 -1.03
CA VAL A 101 23.71 5.17 -1.64
C VAL A 101 23.52 4.07 -0.61
N GLU A 102 24.54 3.75 0.18
CA GLU A 102 24.41 2.79 1.28
C GLU A 102 23.38 3.23 2.32
N LYS A 103 23.25 4.55 2.60
CA LYS A 103 22.18 5.07 3.47
C LYS A 103 20.79 4.81 2.88
N LEU A 104 20.62 5.08 1.58
CA LEU A 104 19.35 4.84 0.89
C LEU A 104 19.02 3.34 0.86
N GLU A 105 20.01 2.47 0.64
CA GLU A 105 19.84 1.00 0.71
C GLU A 105 19.39 0.53 2.09
N LEU A 106 19.96 1.12 3.15
CA LEU A 106 19.57 0.81 4.52
C LEU A 106 18.14 1.29 4.82
N ILE A 107 17.78 2.52 4.40
CA ILE A 107 16.41 3.04 4.54
C ILE A 107 15.41 2.15 3.80
N ASP A 108 15.70 1.78 2.55
CA ASP A 108 14.86 0.88 1.76
C ASP A 108 14.68 -0.48 2.45
N THR A 109 15.78 -1.05 2.95
CA THR A 109 15.76 -2.32 3.69
C THR A 109 14.89 -2.22 4.94
N LEU A 110 15.02 -1.14 5.72
CA LEU A 110 14.21 -0.90 6.93
C LEU A 110 12.71 -0.75 6.58
N GLN A 111 12.39 -0.04 5.50
CA GLN A 111 11.00 0.08 5.03
C GLN A 111 10.41 -1.27 4.63
N ARG A 112 11.15 -2.05 3.83
CA ARG A 112 10.69 -3.35 3.34
C ARG A 112 10.63 -4.41 4.43
N LEU A 113 11.46 -4.32 5.48
CA LEU A 113 11.37 -5.16 6.68
C LEU A 113 10.23 -4.73 7.62
N GLY A 114 9.51 -3.65 7.32
CA GLY A 114 8.42 -3.15 8.15
C GLY A 114 8.88 -2.41 9.42
N LEU A 115 10.13 -1.95 9.45
CA LEU A 115 10.76 -1.30 10.62
C LEU A 115 10.78 0.24 10.52
N SER A 116 10.32 0.81 9.41
CA SER A 116 10.44 2.25 9.11
C SER A 116 9.85 3.18 10.17
N TYR A 117 8.81 2.74 10.89
CA TYR A 117 8.14 3.54 11.90
C TYR A 117 9.02 3.83 13.13
N HIS A 118 10.06 3.05 13.37
CA HIS A 118 11.06 3.31 14.43
C HIS A 118 12.10 4.38 14.06
N PHE A 119 12.23 4.69 12.76
CA PHE A 119 13.33 5.49 12.20
C PHE A 119 12.83 6.70 11.38
N GLN A 120 11.62 7.19 11.65
CA GLN A 120 10.99 8.25 10.85
C GLN A 120 11.80 9.55 10.85
N ASN A 121 12.35 9.93 12.01
CA ASN A 121 13.10 11.18 12.16
C ASN A 121 14.45 11.11 11.44
N GLU A 122 15.15 9.99 11.57
CA GLU A 122 16.41 9.69 10.91
C GLU A 122 16.23 9.67 9.39
N THR A 123 15.21 8.94 8.92
CA THR A 123 14.87 8.86 7.49
C THR A 123 14.59 10.23 6.92
N LYS A 124 13.75 11.03 7.59
CA LYS A 124 13.44 12.40 7.16
C LYS A 124 14.70 13.26 7.09
N ARG A 125 15.54 13.25 8.13
CA ARG A 125 16.79 14.04 8.15
C ARG A 125 17.72 13.65 6.99
N ILE A 126 17.89 12.36 6.73
CA ILE A 126 18.77 11.84 5.68
C ILE A 126 18.24 12.22 4.29
N LEU A 127 16.95 12.02 4.03
CA LEU A 127 16.35 12.35 2.74
C LEU A 127 16.33 13.85 2.47
N GLU A 128 16.11 14.68 3.48
CA GLU A 128 16.22 16.14 3.38
C GLU A 128 17.64 16.56 2.97
N ASP A 129 18.67 16.03 3.64
CA ASP A 129 20.07 16.35 3.33
C ASP A 129 20.44 15.91 1.90
N ILE A 130 19.99 14.72 1.47
CA ILE A 130 20.19 14.25 0.09
C ILE A 130 19.49 15.17 -0.91
N HIS A 131 18.23 15.53 -0.67
CA HIS A 131 17.44 16.38 -1.56
C HIS A 131 18.07 17.78 -1.73
N VAL A 132 18.45 18.42 -0.62
CA VAL A 132 19.07 19.76 -0.63
C VAL A 132 20.38 19.74 -1.42
N ARG A 133 21.22 18.72 -1.26
CA ARG A 133 22.49 18.63 -1.99
C ARG A 133 22.28 18.31 -3.47
N ALA A 134 21.25 17.53 -3.82
CA ALA A 134 20.88 17.26 -5.21
C ALA A 134 20.49 18.54 -5.95
N ASP A 135 19.70 19.42 -5.30
CA ASP A 135 19.30 20.72 -5.84
C ASP A 135 20.49 21.68 -6.02
N GLN A 136 21.38 21.73 -5.03
CA GLN A 136 22.54 22.63 -5.04
C GLN A 136 23.63 22.23 -6.03
N SER A 137 23.85 20.92 -6.23
CA SER A 137 25.00 20.44 -6.98
C SER A 137 24.67 19.94 -8.38
N LYS A 138 23.43 19.52 -8.69
CA LYS A 138 23.06 18.73 -9.89
C LYS A 138 23.93 17.47 -10.17
N VAL A 139 25.00 17.25 -9.40
CA VAL A 139 26.09 16.27 -9.60
C VAL A 139 25.87 15.01 -8.75
N LEU A 140 24.99 15.08 -7.74
CA LEU A 140 24.75 13.97 -6.81
C LEU A 140 23.95 12.80 -7.40
N TRP A 141 23.16 13.04 -8.46
CA TRP A 141 22.70 11.99 -9.35
C TRP A 141 23.93 11.47 -10.10
N LYS A 142 24.78 10.67 -9.44
CA LYS A 142 26.04 10.14 -9.98
C LYS A 142 25.83 9.84 -11.46
N GLU A 143 26.45 10.65 -12.32
CA GLU A 143 26.40 10.46 -13.77
C GLU A 143 26.88 9.02 -14.06
N GLY A 144 25.93 8.10 -14.26
CA GLY A 144 26.23 6.71 -14.64
C GLY A 144 25.48 5.59 -13.92
N SER A 145 24.94 5.77 -12.70
CA SER A 145 24.27 4.65 -12.00
C SER A 145 22.75 4.73 -12.06
N LEU A 146 22.14 3.90 -12.91
CA LEU A 146 20.68 3.77 -13.00
C LEU A 146 20.08 3.36 -11.65
N TYR A 147 20.75 2.43 -10.96
CA TYR A 147 20.34 1.96 -9.64
C TYR A 147 20.25 3.08 -8.61
N ALA A 148 21.32 3.87 -8.44
CA ALA A 148 21.33 4.94 -7.44
C ALA A 148 20.26 6.00 -7.74
N THR A 149 20.16 6.45 -8.99
CA THR A 149 19.16 7.44 -9.40
C THR A 149 17.73 6.94 -9.16
N ALA A 150 17.42 5.70 -9.54
CA ALA A 150 16.08 5.15 -9.37
C ALA A 150 15.71 4.94 -7.90
N LEU A 151 16.66 4.47 -7.08
CA LEU A 151 16.46 4.29 -5.64
C LEU A 151 16.20 5.62 -4.93
N GLU A 152 17.05 6.62 -5.19
CA GLU A 152 16.91 7.97 -4.62
C GLU A 152 15.59 8.62 -5.05
N PHE A 153 15.28 8.59 -6.34
CA PHE A 153 14.01 9.10 -6.87
C PHE A 153 12.80 8.48 -6.18
N ARG A 154 12.79 7.14 -6.05
CA ARG A 154 11.69 6.40 -5.41
C ARG A 154 11.54 6.81 -3.95
N LEU A 155 12.62 6.79 -3.17
CA LEU A 155 12.57 7.12 -1.75
C LEU A 155 12.17 8.58 -1.53
N LEU A 156 12.74 9.52 -2.27
CA LEU A 156 12.36 10.94 -2.16
C LEU A 156 10.86 11.15 -2.45
N ARG A 157 10.33 10.59 -3.55
CA ARG A 157 8.90 10.72 -3.87
C ARG A 157 7.99 10.04 -2.85
N GLN A 158 8.36 8.85 -2.36
CA GLN A 158 7.60 8.15 -1.31
C GLN A 158 7.46 8.99 -0.03
N HIS A 159 8.43 9.86 0.24
CA HIS A 159 8.43 10.77 1.39
C HIS A 159 7.92 12.18 1.07
N GLY A 160 7.38 12.41 -0.12
CA GLY A 160 6.72 13.65 -0.50
C GLY A 160 7.65 14.75 -1.04
N TYR A 161 8.91 14.43 -1.35
CA TYR A 161 9.82 15.36 -2.01
C TYR A 161 9.48 15.48 -3.50
N ASN A 162 9.57 16.70 -4.02
CA ASN A 162 9.34 16.96 -5.44
C ASN A 162 10.63 16.67 -6.23
N VAL A 163 10.65 15.52 -6.92
CA VAL A 163 11.74 15.13 -7.82
C VAL A 163 11.13 14.93 -9.19
N THR A 164 11.67 15.58 -10.22
CA THR A 164 11.08 15.54 -11.56
C THR A 164 11.62 14.35 -12.37
N GLN A 165 10.86 13.87 -13.36
CA GLN A 165 11.22 12.71 -14.19
C GLN A 165 12.50 12.93 -15.04
N GLU A 166 12.92 14.18 -15.24
CA GLU A 166 14.09 14.55 -16.04
C GLU A 166 15.40 14.01 -15.47
N VAL A 167 15.43 13.57 -14.21
CA VAL A 167 16.58 12.83 -13.63
C VAL A 167 16.91 11.57 -14.43
N PHE A 168 15.94 11.00 -15.15
CA PHE A 168 16.14 9.83 -16.00
C PHE A 168 16.61 10.15 -17.43
N SER A 169 16.61 11.42 -17.84
CA SER A 169 16.97 11.83 -19.21
C SER A 169 18.39 11.40 -19.61
N GLY A 170 19.34 11.38 -18.67
CA GLY A 170 20.71 10.91 -18.91
C GLY A 170 20.82 9.44 -19.31
N PHE A 171 19.78 8.64 -19.06
CA PHE A 171 19.70 7.22 -19.41
C PHE A 171 18.98 6.97 -20.75
N MET A 172 18.56 8.04 -21.43
CA MET A 172 17.80 7.98 -22.69
C MET A 172 18.69 8.30 -23.90
N ASP A 173 18.35 7.75 -25.06
CA ASP A 173 18.95 8.07 -26.35
C ASP A 173 18.28 9.29 -27.01
N GLU A 174 18.81 9.72 -28.16
CA GLU A 174 18.30 10.87 -28.92
C GLU A 174 16.86 10.67 -29.43
N MET A 175 16.38 9.42 -29.48
CA MET A 175 15.01 9.07 -29.89
C MET A 175 14.03 9.04 -28.70
N GLY A 176 14.50 9.32 -27.49
CA GLY A 176 13.67 9.29 -26.27
C GLY A 176 13.42 7.88 -25.74
N ASN A 177 14.25 6.90 -26.07
CA ASN A 177 14.17 5.54 -25.51
C ASN A 177 15.30 5.30 -24.50
N PHE A 178 15.07 4.44 -23.51
CA PHE A 178 16.14 4.03 -22.59
C PHE A 178 17.25 3.27 -23.33
N LYS A 179 18.50 3.65 -23.08
CA LYS A 179 19.70 3.11 -23.74
C LYS A 179 19.77 1.59 -23.61
N SER A 180 20.08 0.91 -24.71
CA SER A 180 20.22 -0.55 -24.72
C SER A 180 21.39 -1.07 -23.88
N SER A 181 22.35 -0.21 -23.51
CA SER A 181 23.45 -0.56 -22.61
C SER A 181 22.97 -0.86 -21.17
N LEU A 182 21.76 -0.44 -20.79
CA LEU A 182 21.22 -0.65 -19.44
C LEU A 182 20.70 -2.06 -19.19
N ARG A 183 20.65 -2.91 -20.24
CA ARG A 183 20.04 -4.25 -20.18
C ARG A 183 20.77 -5.22 -19.25
N GLU A 184 22.04 -4.95 -18.97
CA GLU A 184 22.88 -5.79 -18.10
C GLU A 184 22.74 -5.43 -16.61
N ASP A 185 22.26 -4.22 -16.29
CA ASP A 185 22.06 -3.76 -14.91
C ASP A 185 20.69 -4.18 -14.37
N CYS A 186 20.54 -5.46 -14.02
CA CYS A 186 19.27 -5.98 -13.50
C CYS A 186 18.82 -5.27 -12.21
N LYS A 187 19.76 -4.90 -11.33
CA LYS A 187 19.47 -4.23 -10.05
C LYS A 187 18.96 -2.80 -10.30
N GLY A 188 19.56 -2.09 -11.25
CA GLY A 188 19.10 -0.79 -11.72
C GLY A 188 17.75 -0.85 -12.43
N LEU A 189 17.54 -1.84 -13.31
CA LEU A 189 16.25 -2.06 -13.99
C LEU A 189 15.12 -2.35 -13.00
N LEU A 190 15.37 -3.17 -11.99
CA LEU A 190 14.38 -3.45 -10.94
C LEU A 190 13.99 -2.16 -10.20
N ASN A 191 14.96 -1.33 -9.82
CA ASN A 191 14.66 -0.07 -9.14
C ASN A 191 14.02 0.96 -10.06
N LEU A 192 14.38 1.00 -11.35
CA LEU A 192 13.71 1.83 -12.35
C LEU A 192 12.25 1.43 -12.51
N TYR A 193 11.97 0.12 -12.58
CA TYR A 193 10.60 -0.40 -12.62
C TYR A 193 9.82 0.02 -11.37
N GLU A 194 10.38 -0.16 -10.17
CA GLU A 194 9.71 0.25 -8.93
C GLU A 194 9.49 1.76 -8.84
N ALA A 195 10.49 2.56 -9.23
CA ALA A 195 10.41 4.02 -9.28
C ALA A 195 9.33 4.51 -10.25
N SER A 196 9.18 3.85 -11.41
CA SER A 196 8.21 4.25 -12.44
C SER A 196 6.75 4.20 -11.97
N HIS A 197 6.45 3.42 -10.92
CA HIS A 197 5.10 3.33 -10.35
C HIS A 197 4.74 4.51 -9.43
N LEU A 198 5.67 5.44 -9.20
CA LEU A 198 5.40 6.74 -8.56
C LEU A 198 5.11 7.85 -9.58
N CYS A 199 4.74 7.49 -10.81
CA CYS A 199 4.39 8.44 -11.86
C CYS A 199 3.13 9.25 -11.54
N MET A 200 3.13 10.50 -11.96
CA MET A 200 1.99 11.40 -11.99
C MET A 200 1.52 11.65 -13.43
N GLU A 201 0.34 12.25 -13.58
CA GLU A 201 -0.19 12.60 -14.91
C GLU A 201 0.77 13.54 -15.66
N GLY A 202 1.05 13.23 -16.92
CA GLY A 202 1.99 13.97 -17.77
C GLY A 202 3.43 13.49 -17.72
N GLU A 203 3.77 12.48 -16.92
CA GLU A 203 5.13 11.97 -16.78
C GLU A 203 5.47 10.83 -17.75
N GLY A 204 5.50 11.16 -19.04
CA GLY A 204 5.75 10.18 -20.11
C GLY A 204 7.10 9.44 -20.04
N ILE A 205 8.15 10.02 -19.44
CA ILE A 205 9.44 9.32 -19.25
C ILE A 205 9.25 8.12 -18.33
N LEU A 206 8.44 8.24 -17.28
CA LEU A 206 8.20 7.15 -16.34
C LEU A 206 7.35 6.04 -16.94
N ASP A 207 6.40 6.38 -17.83
CA ASP A 207 5.67 5.36 -18.60
C ASP A 207 6.61 4.55 -19.50
N ILE A 208 7.50 5.23 -20.23
CA ILE A 208 8.52 4.57 -21.07
C ILE A 208 9.47 3.73 -20.20
N ALA A 209 9.86 4.25 -19.02
CA ALA A 209 10.74 3.56 -18.07
C ALA A 209 10.10 2.25 -17.58
N ARG A 210 8.80 2.29 -17.23
CA ARG A 210 8.04 1.12 -16.78
C ARG A 210 8.05 0.03 -17.83
N ASP A 211 7.68 0.36 -19.07
CA ASP A 211 7.57 -0.59 -20.17
C ASP A 211 8.94 -1.17 -20.55
N PHE A 212 9.97 -0.33 -20.59
CA PHE A 212 11.34 -0.75 -20.86
C PHE A 212 11.85 -1.71 -19.77
N ALA A 213 11.75 -1.31 -18.50
CA ALA A 213 12.26 -2.09 -17.39
C ALA A 213 11.50 -3.42 -17.26
N ALA A 214 10.17 -3.42 -17.35
CA ALA A 214 9.36 -4.64 -17.32
C ALA A 214 9.80 -5.63 -18.41
N LYS A 215 10.01 -5.16 -19.64
CA LYS A 215 10.47 -5.99 -20.75
C LYS A 215 11.87 -6.58 -20.49
N GLN A 216 12.81 -5.79 -19.97
CA GLN A 216 14.16 -6.29 -19.68
C GLN A 216 14.16 -7.28 -18.51
N LEU A 217 13.39 -7.01 -17.46
CA LEU A 217 13.23 -7.91 -16.31
C LEU A 217 12.61 -9.25 -16.71
N GLN A 218 11.60 -9.25 -17.59
CA GLN A 218 11.05 -10.47 -18.16
C GLN A 218 12.07 -11.24 -19.02
N GLN A 219 12.98 -10.55 -19.70
CA GLN A 219 14.08 -11.20 -20.43
C GLN A 219 15.12 -11.78 -19.47
N TYR A 220 15.45 -11.07 -18.38
CA TYR A 220 16.33 -11.55 -17.32
C TYR A 220 15.82 -12.89 -16.76
N LEU A 221 14.52 -13.00 -16.42
CA LEU A 221 13.93 -14.24 -15.91
C LEU A 221 14.00 -15.44 -16.88
N LYS A 222 14.20 -15.21 -18.17
CA LYS A 222 14.33 -16.28 -19.19
C LYS A 222 15.77 -16.78 -19.35
N GLN A 223 16.74 -16.13 -18.71
CA GLN A 223 18.15 -16.53 -18.79
C GLN A 223 18.39 -17.83 -18.01
N LYS A 224 19.35 -18.64 -18.46
CA LYS A 224 19.66 -19.94 -17.85
C LYS A 224 20.32 -19.84 -16.48
N LYS A 225 21.01 -18.73 -16.22
CA LYS A 225 21.73 -18.47 -14.96
C LYS A 225 21.31 -17.10 -14.48
N VAL A 226 20.53 -17.07 -13.42
CA VAL A 226 20.13 -15.85 -12.71
C VAL A 226 20.44 -16.04 -11.23
N ASP A 227 20.72 -14.94 -10.56
CA ASP A 227 20.85 -14.96 -9.11
C ASP A 227 19.46 -15.24 -8.51
N GLU A 228 19.35 -16.25 -7.64
CA GLU A 228 18.06 -16.70 -7.13
C GLU A 228 17.39 -15.64 -6.25
N TYR A 229 18.17 -14.88 -5.48
CA TYR A 229 17.65 -13.79 -4.66
C TYR A 229 17.09 -12.65 -5.54
N VAL A 230 17.83 -12.24 -6.56
CA VAL A 230 17.36 -11.25 -7.54
C VAL A 230 16.13 -11.77 -8.30
N ARG A 231 16.13 -13.04 -8.71
CA ARG A 231 14.97 -13.67 -9.37
C ARG A 231 13.71 -13.57 -8.51
N MET A 232 13.78 -13.89 -7.22
CA MET A 232 12.64 -13.74 -6.29
C MET A 232 12.14 -12.30 -6.23
N LEU A 233 13.04 -11.32 -6.17
CA LEU A 233 12.68 -9.90 -6.15
C LEU A 233 12.01 -9.44 -7.44
N VAL A 234 12.51 -9.89 -8.59
CA VAL A 234 11.99 -9.53 -9.91
C VAL A 234 10.62 -10.14 -10.16
N GLU A 235 10.42 -11.43 -9.85
CA GLU A 235 9.10 -12.08 -9.97
C GLU A 235 8.06 -11.38 -9.11
N HIS A 236 8.41 -11.04 -7.88
CA HIS A 236 7.54 -10.33 -6.96
C HIS A 236 7.19 -8.92 -7.46
N ALA A 237 8.18 -8.14 -7.91
CA ALA A 237 7.92 -6.80 -8.45
C ALA A 237 7.01 -6.82 -9.70
N LEU A 238 7.21 -7.79 -10.59
CA LEU A 238 6.40 -7.93 -11.81
C LEU A 238 4.97 -8.41 -11.55
N GLU A 239 4.70 -9.10 -10.44
CA GLU A 239 3.34 -9.45 -10.01
C GLU A 239 2.58 -8.22 -9.52
N LEU A 240 3.20 -7.44 -8.62
CA LEU A 240 2.66 -6.20 -8.09
C LEU A 240 3.83 -5.31 -7.63
N PRO A 241 3.92 -4.06 -8.10
CA PRO A 241 5.01 -3.15 -7.73
C PRO A 241 4.94 -2.81 -6.23
N LEU A 242 6.10 -2.57 -5.63
CA LEU A 242 6.26 -2.25 -4.20
C LEU A 242 5.37 -1.08 -3.76
N HIS A 243 5.21 -0.06 -4.60
CA HIS A 243 4.39 1.11 -4.29
C HIS A 243 2.90 0.77 -4.04
N TRP A 244 2.42 -0.34 -4.59
CA TRP A 244 1.02 -0.78 -4.44
C TRP A 244 0.85 -1.87 -3.38
N ARG A 245 1.93 -2.32 -2.73
CA ARG A 245 1.89 -3.37 -1.73
C ARG A 245 1.56 -2.81 -0.35
N VAL A 246 0.76 -3.57 0.42
CA VAL A 246 0.50 -3.28 1.82
C VAL A 246 1.76 -3.59 2.63
N SER A 247 2.34 -2.58 3.29
CA SER A 247 3.66 -2.68 3.94
C SER A 247 3.79 -3.85 4.91
N ARG A 248 2.72 -4.18 5.66
CA ARG A 248 2.79 -5.27 6.65
C ARG A 248 2.81 -6.66 6.01
N LEU A 249 2.13 -6.84 4.87
CA LEU A 249 2.18 -8.07 4.10
C LEU A 249 3.51 -8.21 3.36
N GLU A 250 4.00 -7.10 2.80
CA GLU A 250 5.34 -7.04 2.21
C GLU A 250 6.42 -7.39 3.23
N ALA A 251 6.36 -6.85 4.45
CA ALA A 251 7.33 -7.15 5.50
C ALA A 251 7.42 -8.64 5.82
N ARG A 252 6.29 -9.34 5.88
CA ARG A 252 6.27 -10.78 6.14
C ARG A 252 7.02 -11.55 5.03
N TRP A 253 6.74 -11.22 3.77
CA TRP A 253 7.39 -11.84 2.63
C TRP A 253 8.89 -11.48 2.56
N PHE A 254 9.22 -10.20 2.75
CA PHE A 254 10.57 -9.70 2.62
C PHE A 254 11.50 -10.17 3.73
N ILE A 255 11.02 -10.41 4.96
CA ILE A 255 11.81 -11.06 6.02
C ILE A 255 12.35 -12.41 5.55
N ASP A 256 11.50 -13.25 4.94
CA ASP A 256 11.86 -14.59 4.46
C ASP A 256 12.83 -14.51 3.25
N VAL A 257 12.69 -13.48 2.42
CA VAL A 257 13.58 -13.22 1.27
C VAL A 257 14.93 -12.67 1.72
N TYR A 258 14.95 -11.69 2.64
CA TYR A 258 16.14 -11.07 3.18
C TYR A 258 17.01 -12.07 3.95
N GLU A 259 16.40 -13.06 4.60
CA GLU A 259 17.11 -14.18 5.22
C GLU A 259 17.96 -15.00 4.22
N LYS A 260 17.56 -15.06 2.95
CA LYS A 260 18.29 -15.79 1.89
C LYS A 260 19.41 -14.96 1.25
N ARG A 261 19.50 -13.66 1.52
CA ARG A 261 20.56 -12.79 0.98
C ARG A 261 21.90 -13.18 1.61
N GLU A 262 22.93 -13.36 0.79
CA GLU A 262 24.29 -13.73 1.25
C GLU A 262 24.87 -12.68 2.20
N GLU A 263 24.85 -11.41 1.79
CA GLU A 263 25.38 -10.27 2.55
C GLU A 263 24.32 -9.62 3.46
N ARG A 264 23.44 -10.43 4.08
CA ARG A 264 22.42 -9.91 5.01
C ARG A 264 23.04 -9.39 6.29
N ASN A 265 22.44 -8.35 6.86
CA ASN A 265 22.77 -7.89 8.19
C ASN A 265 21.96 -8.70 9.23
N PRO A 266 22.61 -9.52 10.08
CA PRO A 266 21.90 -10.38 11.03
C PRO A 266 21.11 -9.57 12.08
N MET A 267 21.59 -8.39 12.45
CA MET A 267 20.92 -7.50 13.41
C MET A 267 19.61 -6.96 12.85
N LEU A 268 19.59 -6.56 11.58
CA LEU A 268 18.35 -6.11 10.92
C LEU A 268 17.32 -7.23 10.83
N LEU A 269 17.76 -8.45 10.53
CA LEU A 269 16.86 -9.60 10.45
C LEU A 269 16.33 -10.00 11.83
N GLU A 270 17.17 -10.00 12.86
CA GLU A 270 16.75 -10.27 14.24
C GLU A 270 15.69 -9.26 14.69
N LEU A 271 15.99 -7.96 14.51
CA LEU A 271 15.05 -6.89 14.83
C LEU A 271 13.74 -7.06 14.03
N ALA A 272 13.81 -7.34 12.73
CA ALA A 272 12.62 -7.51 11.90
C ALA A 272 11.73 -8.66 12.37
N LYS A 273 12.33 -9.83 12.71
CA LYS A 273 11.57 -10.98 13.22
C LYS A 273 10.95 -10.68 14.59
N LEU A 274 11.73 -10.08 15.49
CA LEU A 274 11.27 -9.73 16.83
C LEU A 274 10.12 -8.72 16.79
N ASP A 275 10.32 -7.61 16.08
CA ASP A 275 9.32 -6.56 15.90
C ASP A 275 8.05 -7.09 15.23
N PHE A 276 8.21 -7.93 14.21
CA PHE A 276 7.07 -8.55 13.53
C PHE A 276 6.22 -9.35 14.52
N ASN A 277 6.85 -10.15 15.37
CA ASN A 277 6.14 -11.00 16.33
C ASN A 277 5.52 -10.20 17.49
N ILE A 278 6.18 -9.14 17.97
CA ILE A 278 5.62 -8.23 18.98
C ILE A 278 4.34 -7.58 18.45
N VAL A 279 4.39 -6.96 17.27
CA VAL A 279 3.22 -6.30 16.68
C VAL A 279 2.13 -7.33 16.30
N GLN A 280 2.51 -8.53 15.87
CA GLN A 280 1.54 -9.61 15.64
C GLN A 280 0.83 -10.03 16.94
N ALA A 281 1.53 -10.05 18.08
CA ALA A 281 0.94 -10.36 19.37
C ALA A 281 -0.12 -9.31 19.77
N VAL A 282 0.16 -8.04 19.52
CA VAL A 282 -0.83 -6.95 19.72
C VAL A 282 -2.04 -7.15 18.82
N HIS A 283 -1.85 -7.43 17.52
CA HIS A 283 -2.96 -7.70 16.61
C HIS A 283 -3.81 -8.91 17.03
N GLN A 284 -3.18 -9.96 17.57
CA GLN A 284 -3.89 -11.13 18.08
C GLN A 284 -4.72 -10.78 19.32
N ASP A 285 -4.19 -9.96 20.22
CA ASP A 285 -4.93 -9.50 21.39
C ASP A 285 -6.11 -8.60 20.98
N ASP A 286 -5.90 -7.64 20.06
CA ASP A 286 -6.95 -6.80 19.49
C ASP A 286 -8.06 -7.63 18.82
N LEU A 287 -7.68 -8.66 18.05
CA LEU A 287 -8.62 -9.54 17.37
C LEU A 287 -9.53 -10.31 18.35
N ARG A 288 -9.04 -10.61 19.56
CA ARG A 288 -9.85 -11.26 20.60
C ARG A 288 -10.96 -10.36 21.12
N TYR A 289 -10.80 -9.04 21.08
CA TYR A 289 -11.82 -8.07 21.47
C TYR A 289 -12.81 -7.74 20.35
N ALA A 290 -12.63 -8.27 19.14
CA ALA A 290 -13.58 -8.09 18.05
C ALA A 290 -14.91 -8.80 18.36
N PRO A 291 -16.07 -8.11 18.21
CA PRO A 291 -17.37 -8.72 18.43
C PRO A 291 -17.67 -9.82 17.39
N LYS A 292 -18.56 -10.75 17.76
CA LYS A 292 -19.09 -11.79 16.86
C LYS A 292 -19.86 -11.21 15.68
#